data_AF-A0A084AFT7-F1
#
_entry.id   AF-A0A084AFT7-F1
#
_cell.length_a   1.000
_cell.length_b   1.000
_cell.length_c   1.000
_cell.angle_alpha   90.00
_cell.angle_beta   90.00
_cell.angle_gamma   90.00
#
_symmetry.space_group_name_H-M   'P 1'
#
loop_
_entity.id
_entity.type
_entity.pdbx_description
1 polymer ?
#
loop_
_entity_poly.entity_id
_entity_poly.type
_entity_poly.pdbx_seq_one_letter_code
_entity_poly.pdbx_strand_id
1 'polypeptide(L)'
;MAAPRQKNANIRLLACLIDDDDMDDSDYRFLVDGQHVKYVSTAPGTFRGAEDDRTFEPILLGDLLPPFPAGIWNNGHIARNSETGTATFIKTEVLNELDFTRQNRIKQRVHVSTHPEVEGGRPVFIKLAVWPWEIPSVEVETAAYQWISRSGIGPKFLGHITEGKTGAW
;
A
#
# COMPACT_ATOMS: atom_id res chain seq x y z
N MET A 1 18.54 -33.68 -10.05
CA MET A 1 18.56 -32.40 -9.30
C MET A 1 17.17 -31.83 -9.31
N ALA A 2 16.51 -31.70 -8.16
CA ALA A 2 15.22 -31.01 -8.09
C ALA A 2 15.48 -29.50 -8.17
N ALA A 3 14.74 -28.78 -9.03
CA ALA A 3 14.81 -27.33 -9.07
C ALA A 3 14.48 -26.76 -7.67
N PRO A 4 15.22 -25.75 -7.17
CA PRO A 4 14.90 -25.12 -5.91
C PRO A 4 13.46 -24.60 -5.95
N ARG A 5 12.67 -24.99 -4.95
CA ARG A 5 11.26 -24.62 -4.84
C ARG A 5 11.23 -23.12 -4.50
N GLN A 6 10.88 -22.28 -5.46
CA GLN A 6 10.81 -20.84 -5.29
C GLN A 6 9.77 -20.51 -4.20
N LYS A 7 10.23 -19.92 -3.08
CA LYS A 7 9.40 -19.73 -1.86
C LYS A 7 8.12 -18.94 -2.13
N ASN A 8 8.17 -17.98 -3.05
CA ASN A 8 7.11 -17.03 -3.35
C ASN A 8 6.78 -17.00 -4.86
N ALA A 9 6.64 -18.18 -5.49
CA ALA A 9 6.49 -18.32 -6.95
C ALA A 9 5.24 -17.66 -7.56
N ASN A 10 4.17 -17.48 -6.78
CA ASN A 10 2.91 -16.84 -7.17
C ASN A 10 2.84 -15.35 -6.83
N ILE A 11 3.96 -14.77 -6.37
CA ILE A 11 4.07 -13.39 -5.94
C ILE A 11 4.88 -12.62 -6.96
N ARG A 12 4.48 -11.37 -7.24
CA ARG A 12 5.22 -10.44 -8.10
C ARG A 12 5.45 -9.13 -7.39
N LEU A 13 6.65 -8.57 -7.53
CA LEU A 13 6.94 -7.21 -7.07
C LEU A 13 6.28 -6.20 -8.03
N LEU A 14 5.43 -5.33 -7.50
CA LEU A 14 4.81 -4.23 -8.26
C LEU A 14 5.60 -2.93 -8.12
N ALA A 15 6.05 -2.63 -6.91
CA ALA A 15 6.82 -1.43 -6.59
C ALA A 15 7.56 -1.63 -5.27
N CYS A 16 8.62 -0.86 -5.08
CA CYS A 16 9.33 -0.77 -3.82
C CYS A 16 9.88 0.65 -3.62
N LEU A 17 10.00 1.06 -2.36
CA LEU A 17 10.71 2.24 -1.92
C LEU A 17 11.67 1.77 -0.83
N ILE A 18 12.96 1.76 -1.15
CA ILE A 18 14.00 1.26 -0.25
C ILE A 18 14.63 2.44 0.46
N ASP A 19 14.95 2.27 1.73
CA ASP A 19 15.86 3.16 2.43
C ASP A 19 17.30 2.70 2.20
N ASP A 20 18.05 3.48 1.42
CA ASP A 20 19.42 3.14 1.01
C ASP A 20 20.39 3.15 2.21
N ASP A 21 20.13 3.98 3.22
CA ASP A 21 20.95 4.06 4.43
C ASP A 21 20.57 2.99 5.48
N ASP A 22 19.47 2.26 5.27
CA ASP A 22 18.95 1.20 6.15
C ASP A 22 18.78 1.67 7.60
N MET A 23 18.31 2.91 7.77
CA MET A 23 18.01 3.60 9.03
C MET A 23 16.50 3.64 9.33
N ASP A 24 15.66 3.60 8.29
CA ASP A 24 14.20 3.59 8.35
C ASP A 24 13.61 2.35 7.64
N ASP A 25 12.30 2.16 7.79
CA ASP A 25 11.58 1.08 7.10
C ASP A 25 11.68 1.23 5.57
N SER A 26 11.82 0.11 4.87
CA SER A 26 11.63 0.03 3.42
C SER A 26 10.26 -0.54 3.10
N ASP A 27 9.61 -0.05 2.05
CA ASP A 27 8.26 -0.43 1.66
C ASP A 27 8.21 -1.18 0.33
N TYR A 28 7.35 -2.17 0.27
CA TYR A 28 7.16 -3.03 -0.88
C TYR A 28 5.69 -3.25 -1.16
N ARG A 29 5.37 -3.37 -2.44
CA ARG A 29 4.04 -3.66 -2.92
C ARG A 29 4.08 -4.88 -3.82
N PHE A 30 3.32 -5.91 -3.46
CA PHE A 30 3.30 -7.19 -4.14
C PHE A 30 1.93 -7.52 -4.71
N LEU A 31 1.90 -8.28 -5.81
CA LEU A 31 0.72 -8.91 -6.35
C LEU A 31 0.80 -10.41 -6.09
N VAL A 32 -0.15 -10.95 -5.34
CA VAL A 32 -0.25 -12.36 -5.00
C VAL A 32 -1.38 -12.99 -5.82
N ASP A 33 -1.08 -14.12 -6.47
CA ASP A 33 -2.01 -14.88 -7.33
C ASP A 33 -2.62 -14.06 -8.48
N GLY A 34 -1.93 -12.98 -8.89
CA GLY A 34 -2.42 -12.08 -9.93
C GLY A 34 -3.65 -11.25 -9.54
N GLN A 35 -4.09 -11.29 -8.27
CA GLN A 35 -5.37 -10.72 -7.84
C GLN A 35 -5.24 -9.82 -6.61
N HIS A 36 -4.44 -10.22 -5.62
CA HIS A 36 -4.43 -9.56 -4.31
C HIS A 36 -3.18 -8.69 -4.16
N VAL A 37 -3.37 -7.41 -3.82
CA VAL A 37 -2.25 -6.55 -3.46
C VAL A 37 -1.88 -6.79 -2.01
N LYS A 38 -0.58 -6.88 -1.72
CA LYS A 38 -0.03 -6.91 -0.36
C LYS A 38 0.99 -5.80 -0.22
N TYR A 39 0.85 -5.02 0.83
CA TYR A 39 1.82 -4.05 1.30
C TYR A 39 2.68 -4.73 2.35
N VAL A 40 3.99 -4.59 2.22
CA VAL A 40 4.94 -5.17 3.16
C VAL A 40 6.00 -4.12 3.45
N SER A 41 6.24 -3.83 4.72
CA SER A 41 7.42 -3.05 5.12
C SER A 41 8.47 -3.94 5.80
N THR A 42 9.73 -3.57 5.68
CA THR A 42 10.85 -4.25 6.33
C THR A 42 11.58 -3.29 7.24
N ALA A 43 11.79 -3.69 8.50
CA ALA A 43 12.59 -2.92 9.44
C ALA A 43 14.06 -2.79 8.98
N PRO A 44 14.78 -1.76 9.45
CA PRO A 44 16.23 -1.65 9.31
C PRO A 44 16.97 -2.96 9.62
N GLY A 45 17.95 -3.31 8.78
CA GLY A 45 18.81 -4.48 8.96
C GLY A 45 18.12 -5.82 8.69
N THR A 46 16.90 -5.83 8.13
CA THR A 46 16.15 -7.05 7.82
C THR A 46 16.94 -7.97 6.88
N PHE A 47 17.60 -7.40 5.87
CA PHE A 47 18.36 -8.12 4.84
C PHE A 47 19.88 -7.88 4.95
N ARG A 48 20.39 -7.75 6.18
CA ARG A 48 21.82 -7.48 6.42
C ARG A 48 22.74 -8.42 5.63
N GLY A 49 23.63 -7.84 4.84
CA GLY A 49 24.56 -8.53 3.92
C GLY A 49 24.02 -8.79 2.51
N ALA A 50 22.83 -8.29 2.19
CA ALA A 50 22.19 -8.36 0.88
C ALA A 50 21.45 -7.05 0.55
N GLU A 51 22.03 -5.92 0.96
CA GLU A 51 21.45 -4.58 0.84
C GLU A 51 21.19 -4.17 -0.61
N ASP A 52 22.08 -4.57 -1.53
CA ASP A 52 21.98 -4.27 -2.97
C ASP A 52 20.90 -5.10 -3.68
N ASP A 53 20.51 -6.25 -3.11
CA ASP A 53 19.57 -7.18 -3.71
C ASP A 53 18.10 -6.89 -3.35
N ARG A 54 17.86 -5.87 -2.51
CA ARG A 54 16.53 -5.48 -2.02
C ARG A 54 15.56 -5.03 -3.11
N THR A 55 16.06 -4.64 -4.28
CA THR A 55 15.23 -4.22 -5.44
C THR A 55 15.11 -5.29 -6.53
N PHE A 56 15.94 -6.33 -6.47
CA PHE A 56 16.01 -7.34 -7.53
C PHE A 56 15.04 -8.48 -7.25
N GLU A 57 13.85 -8.39 -7.85
CA GLU A 57 12.70 -9.30 -7.64
C GLU A 57 13.06 -10.80 -7.54
N PRO A 58 13.92 -11.38 -8.41
CA PRO A 58 14.26 -12.80 -8.32
C PRO A 58 14.95 -13.20 -7.00
N ILE A 59 15.90 -12.41 -6.51
CA ILE A 59 16.62 -12.68 -5.25
C ILE A 59 15.73 -12.31 -4.06
N LEU A 60 15.04 -11.16 -4.15
CA LEU A 60 14.13 -10.69 -3.12
C LEU A 60 13.04 -11.74 -2.79
N LEU A 61 12.35 -12.26 -3.81
CA LEU A 61 11.26 -13.23 -3.62
C LEU A 61 11.77 -14.67 -3.38
N GLY A 62 12.94 -15.02 -3.91
CA GLY A 62 13.51 -16.37 -3.80
C GLY A 62 14.19 -16.62 -2.46
N ASP A 63 15.06 -15.70 -2.06
CA ASP A 63 16.04 -15.94 -0.98
C ASP A 63 15.77 -15.06 0.23
N LEU A 64 15.55 -13.75 0.03
CA LEU A 64 15.49 -12.76 1.10
C LEU A 64 14.18 -12.80 1.88
N LEU A 65 13.04 -12.73 1.18
CA LEU A 65 11.74 -12.68 1.83
C LEU A 65 11.36 -14.04 2.44
N PRO A 66 10.79 -14.04 3.66
CA PRO A 66 10.11 -15.21 4.17
C PRO A 66 8.91 -15.57 3.28
N PRO A 67 8.44 -16.83 3.31
CA PRO A 67 7.16 -17.20 2.71
C PRO A 67 6.03 -16.33 3.26
N PHE A 68 5.13 -15.88 2.38
CA PHE A 68 3.99 -15.08 2.81
C PHE A 68 3.04 -15.94 3.68
N PRO A 69 2.62 -15.46 4.85
CA PRO A 69 1.73 -16.21 5.72
C PRO A 69 0.37 -16.39 5.05
N ALA A 70 -0.25 -17.55 5.30
CA ALA A 70 -1.61 -17.81 4.88
C ALA A 70 -2.61 -16.94 5.68
N GLY A 71 -3.83 -16.79 5.13
CA GLY A 71 -4.92 -16.07 5.79
C GLY A 71 -5.21 -14.69 5.18
N ILE A 72 -6.10 -13.96 5.84
CA ILE A 72 -6.60 -12.65 5.38
C ILE A 72 -5.75 -11.56 6.02
N TRP A 73 -4.97 -10.88 5.18
CA TRP A 73 -4.17 -9.70 5.50
C TRP A 73 -3.84 -8.98 4.21
N ASN A 74 -3.46 -7.72 4.29
CA ASN A 74 -2.95 -6.96 3.14
C ASN A 74 -1.83 -6.00 3.54
N ASN A 75 -1.53 -5.88 4.83
CA ASN A 75 -0.34 -5.21 5.33
C ASN A 75 0.48 -6.16 6.22
N GLY A 76 1.76 -6.28 5.94
CA GLY A 76 2.70 -7.10 6.68
C GLY A 76 3.95 -6.31 7.06
N HIS A 77 4.54 -6.64 8.21
CA HIS A 77 5.81 -6.07 8.62
C HIS A 77 6.80 -7.19 8.93
N ILE A 78 7.98 -7.07 8.35
CA ILE A 78 9.05 -8.06 8.41
C ILE A 78 10.23 -7.45 9.16
N ALA A 79 10.81 -8.24 10.07
CA ALA A 79 12.05 -7.87 10.74
C ALA A 79 12.99 -9.07 10.78
N ARG A 80 14.28 -8.79 10.99
CA ARG A 80 15.27 -9.81 11.25
C ARG A 80 15.04 -10.43 12.61
N ASN A 81 14.80 -11.73 12.64
CA ASN A 81 14.73 -12.48 13.88
C ASN A 81 16.14 -12.57 14.51
N SER A 82 16.27 -12.16 15.77
CA SER A 82 17.57 -12.09 16.47
C SER A 82 18.18 -13.45 16.79
N GLU A 83 17.37 -14.50 16.93
CA GLU A 83 17.82 -15.85 17.26
C GLU A 83 18.29 -16.62 16.02
N THR A 84 17.56 -16.49 14.92
CA THR A 84 17.82 -17.21 13.66
C THR A 84 18.64 -16.41 12.66
N GLY A 85 18.68 -15.08 12.81
CA GLY A 85 19.31 -14.17 11.86
C GLY A 85 18.59 -14.04 10.52
N THR A 86 17.36 -14.57 10.40
CA THR A 86 16.58 -14.58 9.15
C THR A 86 15.42 -13.60 9.20
N ALA A 87 14.98 -13.11 8.05
CA ALA A 87 13.81 -12.25 7.93
C ALA A 87 12.52 -13.04 8.22
N THR A 88 11.64 -12.49 9.06
CA THR A 88 10.37 -13.12 9.45
C THR A 88 9.26 -12.09 9.54
N PHE A 89 8.03 -12.49 9.21
CA PHE A 89 6.85 -11.66 9.45
C PHE A 89 6.62 -11.55 10.96
N ILE A 90 6.75 -10.35 11.51
CA ILE A 90 6.50 -10.07 12.93
C ILE A 90 5.09 -9.51 13.17
N LYS A 91 4.44 -9.02 12.12
CA LYS A 91 3.07 -8.50 12.19
C LYS A 91 2.38 -8.66 10.84
N THR A 92 1.11 -9.00 10.87
CA THR A 92 0.19 -8.91 9.73
C THR A 92 -1.11 -8.28 10.19
N GLU A 93 -1.73 -7.50 9.33
CA GLU A 93 -3.00 -6.84 9.60
C GLU A 93 -3.83 -6.69 8.33
N VAL A 94 -5.14 -6.56 8.52
CA VAL A 94 -6.08 -6.17 7.48
C VAL A 94 -6.24 -4.66 7.59
N LEU A 95 -5.71 -3.93 6.61
CA LEU A 95 -6.09 -2.58 6.30
C LEU A 95 -7.42 -2.60 5.55
N ASN A 96 -8.28 -1.65 5.87
CA ASN A 96 -9.55 -1.50 5.18
C ASN A 96 -9.26 -0.88 3.80
N GLU A 97 -9.20 -1.73 2.78
CA GLU A 97 -9.17 -1.29 1.38
C GLU A 97 -10.60 -0.93 0.97
N LEU A 98 -10.82 0.32 0.54
CA LEU A 98 -12.08 0.69 -0.11
C LEU A 98 -11.96 0.45 -1.62
N ASP A 99 -12.63 -0.60 -2.10
CA ASP A 99 -12.65 -0.97 -3.51
C ASP A 99 -13.65 -0.13 -4.30
N PHE A 100 -13.25 1.09 -4.63
CA PHE A 100 -14.03 1.95 -5.50
C PHE A 100 -14.03 1.43 -6.94
N THR A 101 -15.20 1.18 -7.49
CA THR A 101 -15.37 0.86 -8.91
C THR A 101 -15.25 2.15 -9.73
N ARG A 102 -14.18 2.29 -10.52
CA ARG A 102 -13.98 3.44 -11.41
C ARG A 102 -14.99 3.42 -12.55
N GLN A 103 -15.79 4.47 -12.65
CA GLN A 103 -16.75 4.70 -13.73
C GLN A 103 -16.13 5.51 -14.87
N ASN A 104 -15.46 6.61 -14.54
CA ASN A 104 -14.86 7.50 -15.53
C ASN A 104 -13.58 8.17 -14.99
N ARG A 105 -12.68 8.57 -15.89
CA ARG A 105 -11.49 9.39 -15.58
C ARG A 105 -11.71 10.79 -16.12
N ILE A 106 -11.81 11.77 -15.23
CA ILE A 106 -12.02 13.18 -15.59
C ILE A 106 -10.68 13.86 -15.87
N LYS A 107 -9.71 13.62 -15.00
CA LYS A 107 -8.32 14.07 -15.13
C LYS A 107 -7.39 13.00 -14.58
N GLN A 108 -6.09 13.18 -14.72
CA GLN A 108 -5.08 12.21 -14.25
C GLN A 108 -5.30 11.74 -12.81
N ARG A 109 -5.73 12.64 -11.93
CA ARG A 109 -5.89 12.37 -10.50
C ARG A 109 -7.34 12.42 -10.03
N VAL A 110 -8.29 12.62 -10.94
CA VAL A 110 -9.70 12.82 -10.61
C VAL A 110 -10.54 11.79 -11.35
N HIS A 111 -11.19 10.93 -10.58
CA HIS A 111 -12.01 9.84 -11.08
C HIS A 111 -13.45 9.99 -10.59
N VAL A 112 -14.40 9.57 -11.40
CA VAL A 112 -15.76 9.28 -10.94
C VAL A 112 -15.77 7.79 -10.60
N SER A 113 -16.14 7.46 -9.37
CA SER A 113 -16.17 6.09 -8.89
C SER A 113 -17.39 5.84 -8.01
N THR A 114 -17.71 4.56 -7.77
CA THR A 114 -18.83 4.12 -6.93
C THR A 114 -18.33 3.15 -5.86
N HIS A 115 -18.90 3.20 -4.66
CA HIS A 115 -18.69 2.20 -3.60
C HIS A 115 -20.03 1.95 -2.89
N PRO A 116 -20.47 0.70 -2.66
CA PRO A 116 -21.79 0.42 -2.09
C PRO A 116 -22.07 1.12 -0.76
N GLU A 117 -21.04 1.28 0.08
CA GLU A 117 -21.14 1.88 1.41
C GLU A 117 -21.02 3.41 1.41
N VAL A 118 -20.66 4.03 0.27
CA VAL A 118 -20.45 5.49 0.18
C VAL A 118 -21.62 6.12 -0.56
N GLU A 119 -22.29 7.09 0.07
CA GLU A 119 -23.41 7.85 -0.53
C GLU A 119 -24.52 6.96 -1.13
N GLY A 120 -24.73 5.76 -0.56
CA GLY A 120 -25.70 4.79 -1.03
C GLY A 120 -25.38 4.21 -2.41
N GLY A 121 -24.09 4.07 -2.75
CA GLY A 121 -23.63 3.55 -4.05
C GLY A 121 -23.64 4.57 -5.18
N ARG A 122 -23.99 5.83 -4.91
CA ARG A 122 -24.00 6.89 -5.94
C ARG A 122 -22.58 7.22 -6.40
N PRO A 123 -22.40 7.67 -7.66
CA PRO A 123 -21.10 8.11 -8.13
C PRO A 123 -20.56 9.29 -7.33
N VAL A 124 -19.30 9.20 -6.92
CA VAL A 124 -18.56 10.22 -6.19
C VAL A 124 -17.29 10.59 -6.94
N PHE A 125 -16.78 11.80 -6.71
CA PHE A 125 -15.46 12.18 -7.20
C PHE A 125 -14.38 11.73 -6.22
N ILE A 126 -13.41 10.99 -6.72
CA ILE A 126 -12.19 10.62 -5.99
C ILE A 126 -11.03 11.42 -6.54
N LYS A 127 -10.31 12.09 -5.65
CA LYS A 127 -9.05 12.76 -5.95
C LYS A 127 -7.92 12.01 -5.27
N LEU A 128 -6.92 11.63 -6.05
CA LEU A 128 -5.77 10.88 -5.56
C LEU A 128 -4.57 11.83 -5.41
N ALA A 129 -3.91 11.80 -4.26
CA ALA A 129 -2.51 12.22 -4.14
C ALA A 129 -1.66 11.04 -4.57
N VAL A 130 -1.13 11.09 -5.79
CA VAL A 130 -0.33 9.99 -6.35
C VAL A 130 1.08 10.03 -5.77
N TRP A 131 1.55 11.22 -5.39
CA TRP A 131 2.86 11.42 -4.79
C TRP A 131 2.77 12.11 -3.43
N PRO A 132 3.70 11.84 -2.49
CA PRO A 132 3.68 12.43 -1.14
C PRO A 132 3.67 13.97 -1.12
N TRP A 133 4.43 14.62 -2.00
CA TRP A 133 4.46 16.09 -2.08
C TRP A 133 3.15 16.71 -2.59
N GLU A 134 2.22 15.91 -3.12
CA GLU A 134 0.91 16.40 -3.53
C GLU A 134 -0.08 16.45 -2.35
N ILE A 135 0.21 15.76 -1.24
CA ILE A 135 -0.66 15.67 -0.06
C ILE A 135 -0.98 17.07 0.50
N PRO A 136 0.00 17.98 0.74
CA PRO A 136 -0.30 19.31 1.28
C PRO A 136 -1.25 20.12 0.38
N SER A 137 -1.14 19.96 -0.95
CA SER A 137 -2.05 20.64 -1.88
C SER A 137 -3.47 20.09 -1.80
N VAL A 138 -3.63 18.77 -1.61
CA VAL A 138 -4.93 18.12 -1.41
C VAL A 138 -5.55 18.53 -0.08
N GLU A 139 -4.75 18.67 0.98
CA GLU A 139 -5.22 19.17 2.29
C GLU A 139 -5.76 20.60 2.20
N VAL A 140 -5.03 21.51 1.54
CA VAL A 140 -5.49 22.90 1.32
C VAL A 140 -6.79 22.95 0.49
N GLU A 141 -6.87 22.17 -0.59
CA GLU A 141 -8.07 22.11 -1.42
C GLU A 141 -9.28 21.57 -0.64
N THR A 142 -9.08 20.51 0.16
CA THR A 142 -10.16 19.92 0.96
C THR A 142 -10.59 20.82 2.11
N ALA A 143 -9.68 21.56 2.74
CA ALA A 143 -10.02 22.60 3.71
C ALA A 143 -10.90 23.69 3.09
N ALA A 144 -10.57 24.13 1.87
CA ALA A 144 -11.41 25.09 1.14
C ALA A 144 -12.82 24.53 0.88
N TYR A 145 -12.96 23.26 0.46
CA TYR A 145 -14.26 22.61 0.29
C TYR A 145 -15.05 22.52 1.60
N GLN A 146 -14.40 22.23 2.71
CA GLN A 146 -15.06 22.21 4.02
C GLN A 146 -15.61 23.60 4.38
N TRP A 147 -14.84 24.68 4.14
CA TRP A 147 -15.30 26.05 4.38
C TRP A 147 -16.53 26.43 3.57
N ILE A 148 -16.61 26.00 2.30
CA ILE A 148 -17.74 26.32 1.41
C ILE A 148 -18.86 25.27 1.41
N SER A 149 -18.70 24.15 2.13
CA SER A 149 -19.68 23.04 2.12
C SER A 149 -21.07 23.46 2.60
N ARG A 150 -21.14 24.42 3.53
CA ARG A 150 -22.40 24.93 4.11
C ARG A 150 -23.02 26.09 3.33
N SER A 151 -22.33 26.64 2.33
CA SER A 151 -22.83 27.77 1.54
C SER A 151 -23.68 27.36 0.34
N GLY A 152 -23.74 26.05 0.02
CA GLY A 152 -24.42 25.54 -1.17
C GLY A 152 -23.69 25.82 -2.50
N ILE A 153 -22.50 26.42 -2.44
CA ILE A 153 -21.69 26.78 -3.61
C ILE A 153 -20.68 25.66 -3.94
N GLY A 154 -20.21 24.93 -2.94
CA GLY A 154 -19.23 23.86 -3.09
C GLY A 154 -19.84 22.45 -3.12
N PRO A 155 -19.11 21.47 -3.66
CA PRO A 155 -19.49 20.08 -3.54
C PRO A 155 -19.49 19.63 -2.07
N LYS A 156 -20.36 18.66 -1.74
CA LYS A 156 -20.33 18.00 -0.42
C LYS A 156 -19.00 17.26 -0.26
N PHE A 157 -18.25 17.60 0.78
CA PHE A 157 -17.05 16.85 1.17
C PHE A 157 -17.45 15.57 1.91
N LEU A 158 -16.94 14.42 1.47
CA LEU A 158 -17.30 13.11 2.02
C LEU A 158 -16.27 12.54 2.99
N GLY A 159 -15.01 13.00 2.94
CA GLY A 159 -13.93 12.51 3.79
C GLY A 159 -12.62 12.34 3.03
N HIS A 160 -11.55 12.09 3.78
CA HIS A 160 -10.26 11.64 3.26
C HIS A 160 -10.20 10.13 3.28
N ILE A 161 -9.50 9.56 2.30
CA ILE A 161 -9.14 8.14 2.28
C ILE A 161 -7.62 8.11 2.26
N THR A 162 -7.04 7.40 3.22
CA THR A 162 -5.61 7.14 3.29
C THR A 162 -5.39 5.64 3.16
N GLU A 163 -4.34 5.26 2.43
CA GLU A 163 -3.82 3.90 2.52
C GLU A 163 -3.15 3.77 3.90
N GLY A 164 -3.58 2.83 4.75
CA GLY A 164 -2.97 2.64 6.08
C GLY A 164 -3.79 3.16 7.27
N LYS A 165 -3.32 2.81 8.47
CA LYS A 165 -4.10 2.59 9.71
C LYS A 165 -4.80 3.78 10.38
N THR A 166 -4.90 4.93 9.74
CA THR A 166 -5.64 6.07 10.31
C THR A 166 -6.56 6.70 9.27
N GLY A 167 -7.50 5.90 8.77
CA GLY A 167 -8.78 6.40 8.27
C GLY A 167 -9.71 6.62 9.46
N ALA A 168 -9.56 7.74 10.17
CA ALA A 168 -10.59 8.18 11.11
C ALA A 168 -11.73 8.80 10.31
N TRP A 169 -12.91 8.20 10.40
CA TRP A 169 -14.18 8.74 9.92
C TRP A 169 -14.71 9.79 10.90
#